data_AF-A0A377DYA8-F1
#
_entry.id   AF-A0A377DYA8-F1
#
_cell.length_a   1.000
_cell.length_b   1.000
_cell.length_c   1.000
_cell.angle_alpha   90.00
_cell.angle_beta   90.00
_cell.angle_gamma   90.00
#
_symmetry.space_group_name_H-M   'P 1'
#
loop_
_entity.id
_entity.type
_entity.pdbx_description
1 polymer ?
#
loop_
_entity_poly.entity_id
_entity_poly.type
_entity_poly.pdbx_seq_one_letter_code
_entity_poly.pdbx_strand_id
1 'polypeptide(L)'
;MVRMDVSPDVVFEATPNLFTLDGRVDVPWARIVVHDLPESAVGVSSDVVMLNDNLQPEEPKTASIPINSNLIVHVGNNVRIDAFGLKARLTGDLNVVQDKQGLGLNGQINIPEGRFHAYGQDLIVRKGELLFSGPPDQPYLNIEAIRNPDATEDDVIAGVRVTGLADETESGDLL
;
A
#
# COMPACT_ATOMS: atom_id res chain seq x y z
N MET A 1 -2.79 12.36 -2.24
CA MET A 1 -4.14 12.64 -1.72
C MET A 1 -4.91 11.34 -1.59
N VAL A 2 -5.58 11.12 -0.46
CA VAL A 2 -6.44 9.95 -0.24
C VAL A 2 -7.84 10.42 0.10
N ARG A 3 -8.87 9.79 -0.47
CA ARG A 3 -10.29 9.96 -0.11
C ARG A 3 -10.92 8.60 0.07
N MET A 4 -11.66 8.38 1.13
CA MET A 4 -12.26 7.07 1.42
C MET A 4 -13.53 7.21 2.23
N ASP A 5 -14.39 6.20 2.12
CA ASP A 5 -15.47 5.92 3.04
C ASP A 5 -15.20 4.59 3.70
N VAL A 6 -15.53 4.51 4.97
CA VAL A 6 -15.11 3.42 5.85
C VAL A 6 -16.24 3.09 6.80
N SER A 7 -16.54 1.80 6.93
CA SER A 7 -17.53 1.26 7.86
C SER A 7 -16.81 0.43 8.92
N PRO A 8 -16.42 1.04 10.06
CA PRO A 8 -15.75 0.33 11.13
C PRO A 8 -16.75 -0.37 12.06
N ASP A 9 -16.48 -1.64 12.36
CA ASP A 9 -17.05 -2.39 13.49
C ASP A 9 -15.89 -2.76 14.42
N VAL A 10 -15.55 -1.81 15.30
CA VAL A 10 -14.33 -1.86 16.12
C VAL A 10 -14.65 -1.60 17.58
N VAL A 11 -13.98 -2.36 18.44
CA VAL A 11 -13.95 -2.16 19.88
C VAL A 11 -12.69 -1.36 20.21
N PHE A 12 -12.88 -0.23 20.87
CA PHE A 12 -11.79 0.60 21.38
C PHE A 12 -11.79 0.54 22.90
N GLU A 13 -10.68 0.08 23.49
CA GLU A 13 -10.49 0.11 24.94
C GLU A 13 -9.33 1.03 25.29
N ALA A 14 -9.54 1.85 26.31
CA ALA A 14 -8.55 2.82 26.76
C ALA A 14 -8.25 2.66 28.25
N THR A 15 -6.97 2.47 28.54
CA THR A 15 -6.42 2.50 29.90
C THR A 15 -5.34 3.58 29.98
N PRO A 16 -4.94 4.01 31.20
CA PRO A 16 -3.81 4.94 31.36
C PRO A 16 -2.48 4.44 30.78
N ASN A 17 -2.36 3.13 30.49
CA ASN A 17 -1.11 2.48 30.09
C ASN A 17 -1.15 1.88 28.67
N LEU A 18 -2.33 1.75 28.04
CA LEU A 18 -2.49 1.11 26.74
C LEU A 18 -3.83 1.51 26.10
N PHE A 19 -3.80 1.76 24.79
CA PHE A 19 -4.97 1.78 23.93
C PHE A 19 -5.01 0.51 23.08
N THR A 20 -6.16 -0.14 23.02
CA THR A 20 -6.40 -1.30 22.15
C THR A 20 -7.51 -0.99 21.15
N LEU A 21 -7.33 -1.46 19.92
CA LEU A 21 -8.31 -1.33 18.85
C LEU A 21 -8.43 -2.65 18.09
N ASP A 22 -9.56 -3.33 18.28
CA ASP A 22 -9.80 -4.67 17.74
C ASP A 22 -11.10 -4.68 16.94
N GLY A 23 -11.11 -5.33 15.77
CA GLY A 23 -12.34 -5.52 15.02
C GLY A 23 -12.17 -5.56 13.51
N ARG A 24 -13.22 -5.16 12.80
CA ARG A 24 -13.30 -5.21 11.34
C ARG A 24 -13.55 -3.81 10.78
N VAL A 25 -12.94 -3.54 9.63
CA VAL A 25 -13.09 -2.30 8.91
C VAL A 25 -13.40 -2.63 7.45
N ASP A 26 -14.61 -2.34 7.00
CA ASP A 26 -14.95 -2.45 5.59
C ASP A 26 -14.69 -1.11 4.90
N VAL A 27 -14.06 -1.14 3.72
CA VAL A 27 -13.78 0.04 2.88
C VAL A 27 -14.58 -0.10 1.58
N PRO A 28 -15.84 0.37 1.53
CA PRO A 28 -16.67 0.21 0.34
C PRO A 28 -16.10 0.94 -0.88
N TRP A 29 -15.52 2.13 -0.67
CA TRP A 29 -14.85 2.88 -1.71
C TRP A 29 -13.69 3.73 -1.20
N ALA A 30 -12.66 3.87 -2.03
CA ALA A 30 -11.55 4.79 -1.79
C ALA A 30 -10.89 5.22 -3.11
N ARG A 31 -10.23 6.37 -3.09
CA ARG A 31 -9.41 6.94 -4.15
C ARG A 31 -8.05 7.30 -3.56
N ILE A 32 -7.03 6.62 -4.00
CA ILE A 32 -5.65 6.80 -3.56
C ILE A 32 -4.90 7.42 -4.73
N VAL A 33 -4.38 8.64 -4.55
CA VAL A 33 -3.62 9.33 -5.58
C VAL A 33 -2.24 9.70 -5.03
N VAL A 34 -1.19 9.12 -5.57
CA VAL A 34 0.19 9.50 -5.26
C VAL A 34 0.65 10.46 -6.34
N HIS A 35 0.90 11.71 -5.96
CA HIS A 35 1.57 12.67 -6.85
C HIS A 35 3.07 12.48 -6.68
N ASP A 36 3.87 12.89 -7.67
CA ASP A 36 5.32 12.92 -7.53
C ASP A 36 5.70 13.58 -6.21
N LEU A 37 6.53 12.89 -5.43
CA LEU A 37 7.09 13.44 -4.21
C LEU A 37 7.86 14.69 -4.60
N PRO A 38 7.60 15.87 -4.00
CA PRO A 38 8.45 17.04 -4.24
C PRO A 38 9.90 16.65 -3.90
N GLU A 39 10.88 17.19 -4.63
CA GLU A 39 12.32 16.91 -4.40
C GLU A 39 12.76 17.16 -2.94
N SER A 40 11.96 17.89 -2.17
CA SER A 40 12.13 18.13 -0.74
C SER A 40 11.66 16.99 0.19
N ALA A 41 11.16 15.87 -0.34
CA ALA A 41 10.81 14.68 0.44
C ALA A 41 12.07 13.89 0.84
N VAL A 42 13.02 14.60 1.46
CA VAL A 42 14.11 13.95 2.18
C VAL A 42 13.46 13.38 3.43
N GLY A 43 13.35 12.06 3.52
CA GLY A 43 13.02 11.42 4.78
C GLY A 43 14.01 11.94 5.81
N VAL A 44 13.51 12.54 6.89
CA VAL A 44 14.39 12.89 8.01
C VAL A 44 15.06 11.59 8.44
N SER A 45 16.40 11.55 8.35
CA SER A 45 17.15 10.40 8.85
C SER A 45 16.77 10.18 10.32
N SER A 46 16.79 8.92 10.76
CA SER A 46 16.67 8.57 12.18
C SER A 46 17.71 9.26 13.07
N ASP A 47 18.76 9.84 12.46
CA ASP A 47 19.85 10.54 13.13
C ASP A 47 19.56 12.04 13.39
N VAL A 48 18.41 12.56 12.97
CA VAL A 48 18.03 13.97 13.18
C VAL A 48 17.39 14.14 14.56
N VAL A 49 18.08 14.85 15.45
CA VAL A 49 17.57 15.22 16.77
C VAL A 49 17.06 16.66 16.72
N MET A 50 15.79 16.88 17.06
CA MET A 50 15.27 18.24 17.22
C MET A 50 15.83 18.86 18.50
N LEU A 51 16.22 20.13 18.45
CA LEU A 51 16.73 20.86 19.62
C LEU A 51 15.69 21.91 20.05
N ASN A 52 15.54 22.11 21.35
CA ASN A 52 14.77 23.25 21.88
C ASN A 52 15.55 24.56 21.76
N ASP A 53 14.92 25.66 22.15
CA ASP A 53 15.52 27.00 22.20
C ASP A 53 16.79 27.08 23.06
N ASN A 54 17.04 26.09 23.93
CA ASN A 54 18.24 25.98 24.77
C ASN A 54 19.29 25.02 24.18
N LEU A 55 19.17 24.62 22.91
CA LEU A 55 20.06 23.69 22.21
C LEU A 55 20.16 22.31 22.87
N GLN A 56 19.13 21.89 23.60
CA GLN A 56 19.04 20.54 24.17
C GLN A 56 18.14 19.66 23.29
N PRO A 57 18.44 18.36 23.16
CA PRO A 57 17.56 17.40 22.51
C PRO A 57 16.11 17.51 23.03
N GLU A 58 15.18 17.87 22.15
CA GLU A 58 13.75 17.67 22.39
C GLU A 58 13.44 16.23 22.02
N GLU A 59 12.98 15.45 23.00
CA GLU A 59 12.36 14.17 22.69
C GLU A 59 11.10 14.44 21.86
N PRO A 60 10.92 13.77 20.71
CA PRO A 60 9.67 13.86 19.98
C PRO A 60 8.55 13.52 20.95
N LYS A 61 7.51 14.35 20.99
CA LYS A 61 6.28 14.07 21.77
C LYS A 61 5.63 12.83 21.18
N THR A 62 6.10 11.66 21.56
CA THR A 62 5.45 10.40 21.30
C THR A 62 4.16 10.40 22.12
N ALA A 63 3.09 9.83 21.56
CA ALA A 63 1.92 9.55 22.36
C ALA A 63 2.40 8.72 23.56
N SER A 64 2.21 9.25 24.78
CA SER A 64 2.80 8.65 25.99
C SER A 64 2.22 7.27 26.32
N ILE A 65 1.15 6.87 25.61
CA ILE A 65 0.42 5.63 25.78
C ILE A 65 0.58 4.80 24.50
N PRO A 66 1.12 3.57 24.57
CA PRO A 66 1.24 2.68 23.41
C PRO A 66 -0.14 2.32 22.84
N ILE A 67 -0.18 2.06 21.53
CA ILE A 67 -1.38 1.62 20.82
C ILE A 67 -1.11 0.22 20.28
N ASN A 68 -1.98 -0.72 20.64
CA ASN A 68 -2.06 -2.03 20.01
C ASN A 68 -3.32 -2.09 19.14
N SER A 69 -3.22 -2.67 17.95
CA SER A 69 -4.40 -2.88 17.10
C SER A 69 -4.35 -4.23 16.40
N ASN A 70 -5.52 -4.82 16.20
CA ASN A 70 -5.72 -6.02 15.39
C ASN A 70 -7.00 -5.82 14.57
N LEU A 71 -6.82 -5.38 13.32
CA LEU A 71 -7.91 -4.97 12.46
C LEU A 71 -7.98 -5.83 11.20
N ILE A 72 -9.13 -6.43 10.95
CA ILE A 72 -9.42 -7.05 9.66
C ILE A 72 -9.99 -5.96 8.73
N VAL A 73 -9.20 -5.54 7.75
CA VAL A 73 -9.58 -4.56 6.75
C VAL A 73 -10.03 -5.26 5.47
N HIS A 74 -11.27 -5.03 5.07
CA HIS A 74 -11.81 -5.51 3.80
C HIS A 74 -11.84 -4.39 2.77
N VAL A 75 -11.14 -4.60 1.67
CA VAL A 75 -11.06 -3.69 0.53
C VAL A 75 -12.17 -4.06 -0.44
N GLY A 76 -13.22 -3.23 -0.44
CA GLY A 76 -14.43 -3.45 -1.22
C GLY A 76 -14.27 -3.19 -2.71
N ASN A 77 -15.39 -3.32 -3.43
CA ASN A 77 -15.41 -3.37 -4.90
C ASN A 77 -15.14 -2.02 -5.60
N ASN A 78 -15.03 -0.91 -4.88
CA ASN A 78 -14.85 0.42 -5.49
C ASN A 78 -13.65 1.17 -4.90
N VAL A 79 -12.56 0.47 -4.60
CA VAL A 79 -11.29 1.07 -4.20
C VAL A 79 -10.38 1.22 -5.43
N ARG A 80 -9.87 2.42 -5.69
CA ARG A 80 -9.00 2.71 -6.84
C ARG A 80 -7.73 3.45 -6.44
N ILE A 81 -6.65 3.16 -7.14
CA ILE A 81 -5.34 3.79 -7.00
C ILE A 81 -4.92 4.44 -8.32
N ASP A 82 -4.26 5.58 -8.23
CA ASP A 82 -3.58 6.32 -9.30
C ASP A 82 -2.20 6.74 -8.76
N ALA A 83 -1.16 5.97 -9.08
CA ALA A 83 0.16 6.14 -8.51
C ALA A 83 1.24 5.63 -9.47
N PHE A 84 2.31 6.40 -9.66
CA PHE A 84 3.50 5.98 -10.44
C PHE A 84 3.17 5.41 -11.82
N GLY A 85 2.17 5.97 -12.51
CA GLY A 85 1.69 5.49 -13.81
C GLY A 85 0.68 4.34 -13.77
N LEU A 86 0.46 3.70 -12.62
CA LEU A 86 -0.56 2.68 -12.44
C LEU A 86 -1.91 3.32 -12.08
N LYS A 87 -2.93 3.02 -12.89
CA LYS A 87 -4.34 3.28 -12.58
C LYS A 87 -5.07 1.96 -12.45
N ALA A 88 -5.54 1.63 -11.25
CA ALA A 88 -6.06 0.31 -10.97
C ALA A 88 -7.18 0.30 -9.94
N ARG A 89 -8.03 -0.73 -9.99
CA ARG A 89 -8.97 -1.07 -8.91
C ARG A 89 -8.33 -2.11 -8.02
N LEU A 90 -8.57 -2.01 -6.72
CA LEU A 90 -8.07 -2.93 -5.71
C LEU A 90 -9.24 -3.61 -5.00
N THR A 91 -9.05 -4.85 -4.59
CA THR A 91 -9.97 -5.64 -3.75
C THR A 91 -9.20 -6.62 -2.90
N GLY A 92 -9.71 -7.04 -1.75
CA GLY A 92 -9.07 -8.08 -0.94
C GLY A 92 -9.28 -7.87 0.55
N ASP A 93 -8.49 -8.58 1.36
CA ASP A 93 -8.60 -8.58 2.81
C ASP A 93 -7.19 -8.56 3.41
N LEU A 94 -7.01 -7.70 4.41
CA LEU A 94 -5.76 -7.54 5.15
C LEU A 94 -6.05 -7.62 6.65
N ASN A 95 -5.31 -8.45 7.36
CA ASN A 95 -5.14 -8.34 8.79
C ASN A 95 -4.02 -7.33 9.08
N VAL A 96 -4.36 -6.27 9.80
CA VAL A 96 -3.48 -5.17 10.18
C VAL A 96 -3.23 -5.26 11.67
N VAL A 97 -2.03 -5.70 12.04
CA VAL A 97 -1.61 -5.83 13.43
C VAL A 97 -0.58 -4.76 13.73
N GLN A 98 -0.79 -3.99 14.79
CA GLN A 98 0.19 -3.03 15.29
C GLN A 98 0.44 -3.29 16.76
N ASP A 99 1.71 -3.39 17.13
CA ASP A 99 2.14 -3.53 18.52
C ASP A 99 3.47 -2.76 18.76
N LYS A 100 4.19 -3.12 19.83
CA LYS A 100 5.48 -2.50 20.17
C LYS A 100 6.60 -2.81 19.19
N GLN A 101 6.50 -3.90 18.44
CA GLN A 101 7.49 -4.35 17.47
C GLN A 101 7.29 -3.64 16.13
N GLY A 102 6.05 -3.25 15.81
CA GLY A 102 5.76 -2.41 14.65
C GLY A 102 4.42 -2.74 14.00
N LEU A 103 4.30 -2.37 12.73
CA LEU A 103 3.15 -2.67 11.89
C LEU A 103 3.40 -3.96 11.09
N GLY A 104 2.47 -4.90 11.21
CA GLY A 104 2.41 -6.13 10.42
C GLY A 104 1.14 -6.18 9.56
N LEU A 105 1.29 -6.63 8.32
CA LEU A 105 0.22 -6.89 7.37
C LEU A 105 0.23 -8.35 6.93
N ASN A 106 -0.91 -9.03 7.04
CA ASN A 106 -1.11 -10.38 6.51
C ASN A 106 -2.38 -10.43 5.68
N GLY A 107 -2.32 -11.01 4.48
CA GLY A 107 -3.50 -11.11 3.62
C GLY A 107 -3.16 -10.86 2.16
N GLN A 108 -4.16 -10.54 1.35
CA GLN A 108 -4.00 -10.43 -0.09
C GLN A 108 -4.76 -9.24 -0.64
N ILE A 109 -4.09 -8.48 -1.50
CA ILE A 109 -4.69 -7.47 -2.36
C ILE A 109 -4.65 -7.97 -3.81
N ASN A 110 -5.75 -7.81 -4.50
CA ASN A 110 -5.93 -8.17 -5.89
C ASN A 110 -6.13 -6.91 -6.74
N ILE A 111 -5.64 -6.98 -7.97
CA ILE A 111 -5.82 -5.97 -9.01
C ILE A 111 -6.69 -6.60 -10.12
N PRO A 112 -8.02 -6.61 -9.95
CA PRO A 112 -8.93 -7.18 -10.95
C PRO A 112 -9.02 -6.37 -12.25
N GLU A 113 -8.71 -5.08 -12.22
CA GLU A 113 -8.62 -4.23 -13.40
C GLU A 113 -7.52 -3.17 -13.19
N GLY A 114 -6.71 -2.94 -14.20
CA GLY A 114 -5.69 -1.90 -14.13
C GLY A 114 -5.04 -1.62 -15.47
N ARG A 115 -4.47 -0.42 -15.59
CA ARG A 115 -3.66 0.03 -16.72
C ARG A 115 -2.43 0.73 -16.18
N PHE A 116 -1.26 0.31 -16.65
CA PHE A 116 0.01 0.94 -16.36
C PHE A 116 0.45 1.74 -17.58
N HIS A 117 0.64 3.04 -17.37
CA HIS A 117 1.05 3.96 -18.42
C HIS A 117 2.21 4.83 -17.93
N ALA A 118 3.43 4.41 -18.24
CA ALA A 118 4.67 5.13 -17.93
C ALA A 118 5.81 4.65 -18.84
N TYR A 119 6.88 5.44 -18.95
CA TYR A 119 8.08 5.08 -19.71
C TYR A 119 7.80 4.70 -21.17
N GLY A 120 6.78 5.31 -21.78
CA GLY A 120 6.33 5.00 -23.14
C GLY A 120 5.63 3.64 -23.30
N GLN A 121 5.37 2.93 -22.20
CA GLN A 121 4.63 1.67 -22.19
C GLN A 121 3.16 1.92 -21.83
N ASP A 122 2.28 1.20 -22.52
CA ASP A 122 0.87 1.17 -22.23
C ASP A 122 0.42 -0.29 -22.04
N LEU A 123 0.29 -0.70 -20.79
CA LEU A 123 0.04 -2.09 -20.41
C LEU A 123 -1.30 -2.24 -19.69
N ILE A 124 -2.07 -3.26 -20.03
CA ILE A 124 -3.31 -3.66 -19.39
C ILE A 124 -3.01 -4.80 -18.42
N VAL A 125 -3.32 -4.61 -17.15
CA VAL A 125 -3.16 -5.64 -16.10
C VAL A 125 -4.17 -6.76 -16.34
N ARG A 126 -3.68 -7.98 -16.50
CA ARG A 126 -4.47 -9.21 -16.68
C ARG A 126 -4.63 -9.99 -15.40
N LYS A 127 -3.57 -9.96 -14.58
CA LYS A 127 -3.51 -10.58 -13.26
C LYS A 127 -2.70 -9.66 -12.36
N GLY A 128 -3.14 -9.44 -11.13
CA GLY A 128 -2.32 -8.76 -10.14
C GLY A 128 -2.68 -9.22 -8.76
N GLU A 129 -1.73 -9.86 -8.09
CA GLU A 129 -1.85 -10.37 -6.73
C GLU A 129 -0.67 -9.82 -5.92
N LEU A 130 -0.98 -9.27 -4.75
CA LEU A 130 -0.02 -8.84 -3.75
C LEU A 130 -0.32 -9.61 -2.47
N LEU A 131 0.60 -10.47 -2.06
CA LEU A 131 0.47 -11.27 -0.85
C LEU A 131 1.34 -10.68 0.26
N PHE A 132 0.71 -10.33 1.37
CA PHE A 132 1.36 -9.78 2.55
C PHE A 132 1.53 -10.88 3.60
N SER A 133 2.73 -10.97 4.18
CA SER A 133 3.10 -12.00 5.16
C SER A 133 3.90 -11.45 6.35
N GLY A 134 3.64 -10.21 6.76
CA GLY A 134 4.31 -9.52 7.86
C GLY A 134 4.73 -8.11 7.46
N PRO A 135 5.93 -7.90 6.88
CA PRO A 135 6.38 -6.56 6.53
C PRO A 135 5.44 -5.86 5.55
N PRO A 136 4.99 -4.62 5.83
CA PRO A 136 4.02 -3.91 5.01
C PRO A 136 4.59 -3.42 3.67
N ASP A 137 5.91 -3.30 3.57
CA ASP A 137 6.67 -2.79 2.44
C ASP A 137 7.23 -3.90 1.53
N GLN A 138 7.15 -5.18 1.94
CA GLN A 138 7.66 -6.33 1.18
C GLN A 138 6.57 -7.37 0.85
N PRO A 139 5.49 -7.01 0.14
CA PRO A 139 4.56 -8.01 -0.37
C PRO A 139 5.23 -8.88 -1.45
N TYR A 140 4.79 -10.13 -1.55
CA TYR A 140 5.07 -10.96 -2.72
C TYR A 140 4.15 -10.55 -3.87
N LEU A 141 4.74 -10.22 -5.01
CA LEU A 141 4.06 -9.77 -6.20
C LEU A 141 3.87 -10.95 -7.17
N ASN A 142 2.71 -11.00 -7.82
CA ASN A 142 2.45 -11.85 -8.98
C ASN A 142 1.54 -11.07 -9.93
N ILE A 143 2.15 -10.34 -10.85
CA ILE A 143 1.46 -9.40 -11.73
C ILE A 143 1.78 -9.75 -13.18
N GLU A 144 0.75 -9.80 -14.01
CA GLU A 144 0.85 -9.99 -15.45
C GLU A 144 0.14 -8.84 -16.14
N ALA A 145 0.82 -8.23 -17.09
CA ALA A 145 0.25 -7.18 -17.92
C ALA A 145 0.62 -7.42 -19.38
N ILE A 146 -0.30 -7.08 -20.28
CA ILE A 146 -0.08 -7.19 -21.73
C ILE A 146 -0.14 -5.80 -22.34
N ARG A 147 0.56 -5.59 -23.45
CA ARG A 147 0.49 -4.34 -24.18
C ARG A 147 -0.95 -4.07 -24.63
N ASN A 148 -1.36 -2.81 -24.55
CA ASN A 148 -2.67 -2.41 -25.02
C ASN A 148 -2.76 -2.59 -26.55
N PRO A 149 -3.65 -3.47 -27.07
CA PRO A 149 -3.74 -3.73 -28.50
C PRO A 149 -4.14 -2.49 -29.31
N ASP A 150 -4.90 -1.57 -28.70
CA ASP A 150 -5.28 -0.29 -29.34
C ASP A 150 -4.08 0.63 -29.57
N ALA A 151 -2.94 0.37 -28.90
CA ALA A 151 -1.71 1.13 -29.01
C ALA A 151 -0.67 0.44 -29.93
N THR A 152 -1.02 -0.67 -30.59
CA THR A 152 -0.10 -1.43 -31.46
C THR A 152 -0.69 -1.81 -32.80
N GLU A 153 0.10 -1.68 -33.86
CA GLU A 153 -0.31 -2.03 -35.23
C GLU A 153 -0.21 -3.54 -35.55
N ASP A 154 0.53 -4.33 -34.74
CA ASP A 154 1.06 -5.63 -35.18
C ASP A 154 0.32 -6.88 -34.66
N ASP A 155 -0.81 -6.78 -33.96
CA ASP A 155 -1.61 -7.94 -33.46
C ASP A 155 -0.81 -8.95 -32.57
N VAL A 156 0.39 -8.56 -32.10
CA VAL A 156 1.26 -9.36 -31.22
C VAL A 156 0.92 -9.08 -29.76
N ILE A 157 0.53 -10.13 -29.02
CA ILE A 157 0.29 -10.06 -27.56
C ILE A 157 1.63 -10.21 -26.83
N ALA A 158 2.38 -9.11 -26.73
CA ALA A 158 3.56 -9.05 -25.86
C ALA A 158 3.14 -8.57 -24.46
N GLY A 159 3.70 -9.16 -23.42
CA GLY A 159 3.43 -8.78 -22.03
C GLY A 159 4.63 -8.91 -21.12
N VAL A 160 4.43 -8.50 -19.87
CA VAL A 160 5.40 -8.60 -18.78
C VAL A 160 4.75 -9.34 -17.63
N ARG A 161 5.51 -10.25 -17.02
CA ARG A 161 5.20 -10.86 -15.73
C ARG A 161 6.22 -10.39 -14.70
N VAL A 162 5.74 -9.92 -13.56
CA VAL A 162 6.55 -9.55 -12.39
C VAL A 162 6.21 -10.48 -11.25
N THR A 163 7.21 -11.18 -10.72
CA THR A 163 7.06 -12.11 -9.60
C THR A 163 8.18 -11.94 -8.59
N GLY A 164 7.91 -12.14 -7.30
CA GLY A 164 8.93 -12.05 -6.25
C GLY A 164 8.57 -11.05 -5.16
N LEU A 165 9.46 -10.84 -4.19
CA LEU A 165 9.29 -9.80 -3.18
C LEU A 165 9.41 -8.42 -3.83
N ALA A 166 8.70 -7.42 -3.31
CA ALA A 166 8.63 -6.11 -3.93
C ALA A 166 9.99 -5.39 -4.12
N ASP A 167 10.99 -5.71 -3.31
CA ASP A 167 12.38 -5.21 -3.39
C ASP A 167 13.34 -6.17 -4.12
N GLU A 168 12.93 -7.41 -4.34
CA GLU A 168 13.67 -8.47 -5.04
C GLU A 168 12.78 -9.11 -6.12
N THR A 169 12.26 -8.28 -7.03
CA THR A 169 11.38 -8.77 -8.11
C THR A 169 12.18 -9.34 -9.27
N GLU A 170 11.67 -10.43 -9.84
CA GLU A 170 12.07 -10.93 -11.14
C GLU A 170 11.02 -10.53 -12.19
N SER A 171 11.47 -9.98 -13.31
CA SER A 171 10.61 -9.66 -14.46
C SER A 171 10.92 -10.60 -15.63
N GLY A 172 9.89 -11.18 -16.23
CA GLY A 172 10.00 -12.00 -17.44
C GLY A 172 9.01 -11.56 -18.52
N ASP A 173 9.37 -11.81 -19.78
CA ASP A 173 8.52 -11.51 -20.93
C ASP A 173 7.44 -12.59 -21.11
N LEU A 174 6.21 -12.16 -21.42
CA LEU A 174 5.14 -13.01 -21.92
C LEU A 174 5.14 -12.88 -23.45
N LEU A 175 5.45 -13.97 -24.15
CA LEU A 175 5.46 -14.08 -25.61
C LEU A 175 4.13 -14.62 -26.14
#